data_AF-A0A3M1X434-F1
#
_entry.id   AF-A0A3M1X434-F1
#
_cell.length_a   1.000
_cell.length_b   1.000
_cell.length_c   1.000
_cell.angle_alpha   90.00
_cell.angle_beta   90.00
_cell.angle_gamma   90.00
#
_symmetry.space_group_name_H-M   'P 1'
#
loop_
_entity.id
_entity.type
_entity.pdbx_description
1 polymer ?
#
loop_
_entity_poly.entity_id
_entity_poly.type
_entity_poly.pdbx_seq_one_letter_code
_entity_poly.pdbx_strand_id
1 'polypeptide(L)'
;MDYIPTAEEIRAGRTTDVYFVRTLEILRQRGLDRVPVKAEIYLKGLPSNYEWGIFAGVEEVASLLEGRGVRLSALPEGSLFFPGEPVAVIEGAYGEFAEMETALLGILCQASGIATKAARVKEAAGDRIVLSFGARRMHPALSVFIDRYAYIGGCDGVSVILSAEKLGIPPTGTIPHALILVMGDTVEAMRAFDEVVPPEVNRICLIDTFQDEKFEAIRVAEAFGEKLFAVRLDTPSSR
;
A
#
# COMPACT_ATOMS: atom_id res chain seq x y z
N MET A 1 14.08 5.66 -14.90
CA MET A 1 13.37 4.37 -15.12
C MET A 1 12.38 4.66 -16.24
N ASP A 2 12.57 4.06 -17.40
CA ASP A 2 11.96 4.58 -18.64
C ASP A 2 10.52 4.10 -18.88
N TYR A 3 10.01 3.21 -18.03
CA TYR A 3 8.69 2.58 -18.16
C TYR A 3 7.70 2.99 -17.07
N ILE A 4 8.01 4.03 -16.30
CA ILE A 4 7.13 4.54 -15.26
C ILE A 4 6.71 5.95 -15.68
N PRO A 5 5.42 6.19 -15.86
CA PRO A 5 4.96 7.52 -16.23
C PRO A 5 5.23 8.49 -15.07
N THR A 6 5.68 9.69 -15.42
CA THR A 6 5.81 10.79 -14.47
C THR A 6 4.43 11.31 -14.05
N ALA A 7 4.34 12.00 -12.92
CA ALA A 7 3.09 12.64 -12.49
C ALA A 7 2.55 13.63 -13.54
N GLU A 8 3.44 14.33 -14.26
CA GLU A 8 3.07 15.23 -15.34
C GLU A 8 2.45 14.47 -16.52
N GLU A 9 3.02 13.33 -16.93
CA GLU A 9 2.47 12.51 -18.00
C GLU A 9 1.09 11.92 -17.66
N ILE A 10 0.89 11.51 -16.40
CA ILE A 10 -0.42 11.05 -15.92
C ILE A 10 -1.43 12.20 -15.94
N ARG A 11 -1.07 13.37 -15.36
CA ARG A 11 -1.94 14.56 -15.34
C ARG A 11 -2.26 15.09 -16.74
N ALA A 12 -1.36 14.92 -17.70
CA ALA A 12 -1.56 15.25 -19.11
C ALA A 12 -2.42 14.22 -19.86
N GLY A 13 -2.89 13.14 -19.21
CA GLY A 13 -3.74 12.12 -19.83
C GLY A 13 -2.98 11.15 -20.73
N ARG A 14 -1.65 11.12 -20.68
CA ARG A 14 -0.84 10.25 -21.57
C ARG A 14 -0.91 8.77 -21.22
N THR A 15 -1.47 8.43 -20.06
CA THR A 15 -1.72 7.07 -19.60
C THR A 15 -3.16 6.62 -19.79
N THR A 16 -3.96 7.38 -20.55
CA THR A 16 -5.36 7.03 -20.85
C THR A 16 -5.45 5.96 -21.93
N ASP A 17 -6.55 5.21 -21.94
CA ASP A 17 -6.90 4.38 -23.07
C ASP A 17 -7.23 5.22 -24.31
N VAL A 18 -6.75 4.79 -25.48
CA VAL A 18 -6.87 5.55 -26.76
C VAL A 18 -8.31 5.87 -27.15
N TYR A 19 -9.29 5.09 -26.68
CA TYR A 19 -10.69 5.36 -27.00
C TYR A 19 -11.21 6.62 -26.32
N PHE A 20 -10.67 7.05 -25.17
CA PHE A 20 -11.04 8.35 -24.57
C PHE A 20 -10.55 9.52 -25.42
N VAL A 21 -9.32 9.44 -25.95
CA VAL A 21 -8.77 10.45 -26.87
C VAL A 21 -9.65 10.57 -28.11
N ARG A 22 -10.01 9.44 -28.72
CA ARG A 22 -10.90 9.39 -29.90
C ARG A 22 -12.30 9.92 -29.58
N THR A 23 -12.85 9.57 -28.42
CA THR A 23 -14.15 10.08 -27.95
C THR A 23 -14.10 11.60 -27.80
N LEU A 24 -13.07 12.15 -27.17
CA LEU A 24 -12.91 13.60 -27.02
C LEU A 24 -12.77 14.32 -28.35
N GLU A 25 -12.03 13.76 -29.30
CA GLU A 25 -11.93 14.32 -30.65
C GLU A 25 -13.31 14.40 -31.32
N ILE A 26 -14.09 13.32 -31.26
CA ILE A 26 -15.45 13.29 -31.81
C ILE A 26 -16.34 14.33 -31.10
N LEU A 27 -16.31 14.39 -29.77
CA LEU A 27 -17.13 15.33 -29.01
C LEU A 27 -16.74 16.78 -29.30
N ARG A 28 -15.45 17.11 -29.41
CA ARG A 28 -14.97 18.45 -29.78
C ARG A 28 -15.43 18.83 -31.20
N GLN A 29 -15.30 17.94 -32.17
CA GLN A 29 -15.77 18.18 -33.54
C GLN A 29 -17.29 18.38 -33.62
N ARG A 30 -18.04 17.78 -32.69
CA ARG A 30 -19.50 17.94 -32.58
C ARG A 30 -19.91 19.11 -31.68
N GLY A 31 -18.99 19.80 -31.02
CA GLY A 31 -19.28 20.85 -30.03
C GLY A 31 -19.97 20.34 -28.76
N LEU A 32 -19.74 19.07 -28.41
CA LEU A 32 -20.37 18.35 -27.29
C LEU A 32 -19.39 18.04 -26.14
N ASP A 33 -18.12 18.43 -26.24
CA ASP A 33 -17.11 18.18 -25.20
C ASP A 33 -17.39 18.92 -23.89
N ARG A 34 -18.15 20.01 -23.95
CA ARG A 34 -18.55 20.80 -22.77
C ARG A 34 -19.88 20.38 -22.13
N VAL A 35 -20.49 19.29 -22.59
CA VAL A 35 -21.77 18.80 -22.02
C VAL A 35 -21.55 18.45 -20.54
N PRO A 36 -22.31 19.05 -19.61
CA PRO A 36 -22.22 18.73 -18.19
C PRO A 36 -22.78 17.33 -17.95
N VAL A 37 -22.01 16.51 -17.25
CA VAL A 37 -22.39 15.15 -16.88
C VAL A 37 -22.15 14.91 -15.40
N LYS A 38 -22.77 13.86 -14.89
CA LYS A 38 -22.52 13.28 -13.56
C LYS A 38 -22.07 11.84 -13.75
N ALA A 39 -20.79 11.58 -13.49
CA ALA A 39 -20.22 10.24 -13.58
C ALA A 39 -20.14 9.63 -12.19
N GLU A 40 -20.81 8.49 -11.98
CA GLU A 40 -20.79 7.75 -10.71
C GLU A 40 -19.78 6.61 -10.80
N ILE A 41 -18.93 6.53 -9.77
CA ILE A 41 -17.93 5.48 -9.60
C ILE A 41 -18.47 4.52 -8.54
N TYR A 42 -18.65 3.27 -8.93
CA TYR A 42 -19.13 2.21 -8.05
C TYR A 42 -18.47 0.89 -8.41
N LEU A 43 -18.41 -0.02 -7.44
CA LEU A 43 -17.85 -1.34 -7.62
C LEU A 43 -18.93 -2.33 -8.08
N LYS A 44 -18.65 -3.11 -9.13
CA LYS A 44 -19.56 -4.16 -9.62
C LYS A 44 -19.49 -5.44 -8.79
N GLY A 45 -18.32 -5.76 -8.23
CA GLY A 45 -18.09 -6.93 -7.40
C GLY A 45 -16.71 -6.88 -6.75
N LEU A 46 -16.59 -7.53 -5.59
CA LEU A 46 -15.33 -7.64 -4.86
C LEU A 46 -14.55 -8.89 -5.30
N PRO A 47 -13.22 -8.93 -5.07
CA PRO A 47 -12.44 -10.15 -5.23
C PRO A 47 -12.95 -11.26 -4.31
N SER A 48 -12.95 -12.50 -4.78
CA SER A 48 -13.30 -13.69 -3.98
C SER A 48 -14.71 -13.61 -3.37
N ASN A 49 -14.88 -14.13 -2.15
CA ASN A 49 -16.13 -14.12 -1.38
C ASN A 49 -16.21 -12.91 -0.41
N TYR A 50 -15.63 -11.77 -0.79
CA TYR A 50 -15.65 -10.58 0.07
C TYR A 50 -17.00 -9.87 -0.01
N GLU A 51 -17.53 -9.48 1.15
CA GLU A 51 -18.84 -8.80 1.26
C GLU A 51 -18.71 -7.28 1.31
N TRP A 52 -17.59 -6.75 1.83
CA TRP A 52 -17.33 -5.32 2.00
C TRP A 52 -15.93 -4.93 1.54
N GLY A 53 -15.75 -3.66 1.16
CA GLY A 53 -14.45 -3.05 0.85
C GLY A 53 -14.15 -1.84 1.74
N ILE A 54 -12.86 -1.46 1.82
CA ILE A 54 -12.42 -0.16 2.34
C ILE A 54 -12.10 0.72 1.15
N PHE A 55 -12.79 1.84 1.06
CA PHE A 55 -12.61 2.81 -0.01
C PHE A 55 -11.38 3.67 0.25
N ALA A 56 -10.47 3.74 -0.71
CA ALA A 56 -9.24 4.52 -0.60
C ALA A 56 -8.74 5.02 -1.96
N GLY A 57 -7.83 6.01 -1.93
CA GLY A 57 -7.25 6.64 -3.12
C GLY A 57 -7.89 7.97 -3.49
N VAL A 58 -8.74 8.52 -2.63
CA VAL A 58 -9.50 9.76 -2.89
C VAL A 58 -8.57 10.95 -2.93
N GLU A 59 -7.56 11.01 -2.06
CA GLU A 59 -6.59 12.11 -2.04
C GLU A 59 -5.79 12.20 -3.36
N GLU A 60 -5.36 11.06 -3.88
CA GLU A 60 -4.66 10.99 -5.17
C GLU A 60 -5.57 11.35 -6.35
N VAL A 61 -6.84 10.91 -6.35
CA VAL A 61 -7.81 11.32 -7.36
C VAL A 61 -8.11 12.82 -7.28
N ALA A 62 -8.22 13.39 -6.09
CA ALA A 62 -8.40 14.83 -5.92
C ALA A 62 -7.21 15.61 -6.48
N SER A 63 -5.99 15.16 -6.21
CA SER A 63 -4.75 15.71 -6.79
C SER A 63 -4.67 15.56 -8.32
N LEU A 64 -5.17 14.47 -8.88
CA LEU A 64 -5.25 14.25 -10.32
C LEU A 64 -6.24 15.21 -11.00
N LEU A 65 -7.35 15.51 -10.32
CA LEU A 65 -8.42 16.37 -10.83
C LEU A 65 -8.23 17.86 -10.47
N GLU A 66 -7.21 18.20 -9.69
CA GLU A 66 -6.93 19.57 -9.26
C GLU A 66 -6.76 20.51 -10.47
N GLY A 67 -7.44 21.66 -10.41
CA GLY A 67 -7.41 22.66 -11.48
C GLY A 67 -8.27 22.31 -12.71
N ARG A 68 -8.88 21.12 -12.75
CA ARG A 68 -9.90 20.79 -13.77
C ARG A 68 -11.24 21.39 -13.35
N GLY A 69 -12.04 21.83 -14.31
CA GLY A 69 -13.34 22.49 -14.06
C GLY A 69 -14.45 21.53 -13.59
N VAL A 70 -14.15 20.65 -12.64
CA VAL A 70 -15.01 19.56 -12.16
C VAL A 70 -15.13 19.58 -10.64
N ARG A 71 -16.22 19.00 -10.14
CA ARG A 71 -16.45 18.75 -8.72
C ARG A 71 -16.33 17.26 -8.43
N LEU A 72 -15.50 16.88 -7.47
CA LEU A 72 -15.43 15.54 -6.90
C LEU A 72 -16.21 15.50 -5.59
N SER A 73 -17.19 14.60 -5.48
CA SER A 73 -17.84 14.25 -4.21
C SER A 73 -17.59 12.77 -3.95
N ALA A 74 -17.09 12.40 -2.78
CA ALA A 74 -16.72 11.01 -2.48
C ALA A 74 -17.00 10.66 -1.02
N LEU A 75 -17.09 9.36 -0.72
CA LEU A 75 -17.02 8.88 0.64
C LEU A 75 -15.66 9.28 1.25
N PRO A 76 -15.59 9.51 2.57
CA PRO A 76 -14.31 9.68 3.25
C PRO A 76 -13.36 8.51 2.97
N GLU A 77 -12.07 8.81 2.80
CA GLU A 77 -11.04 7.77 2.68
C GLU A 77 -11.00 6.91 3.95
N GLY A 78 -10.99 5.58 3.78
CA GLY A 78 -11.14 4.62 4.86
C GLY A 78 -12.59 4.18 5.14
N SER A 79 -13.60 4.74 4.46
CA SER A 79 -14.98 4.29 4.61
C SER A 79 -15.19 2.85 4.14
N LEU A 80 -16.05 2.13 4.84
CA LEU A 80 -16.57 0.84 4.40
C LEU A 80 -17.62 1.06 3.29
N PHE A 81 -17.60 0.23 2.25
CA PHE A 81 -18.57 0.29 1.15
C PHE A 81 -18.94 -1.10 0.63
N PHE A 82 -20.07 -1.19 -0.08
CA PHE A 82 -20.59 -2.43 -0.67
C PHE A 82 -20.71 -2.34 -2.20
N PRO A 83 -20.70 -3.49 -2.91
CA PRO A 83 -20.97 -3.51 -4.35
C PRO A 83 -22.31 -2.86 -4.71
N GLY A 84 -22.33 -2.10 -5.81
CA GLY A 84 -23.53 -1.40 -6.29
C GLY A 84 -23.77 -0.03 -5.68
N GLU A 85 -22.97 0.40 -4.69
CA GLU A 85 -23.06 1.73 -4.08
C GLU A 85 -22.07 2.70 -4.73
N PRO A 86 -22.48 3.93 -5.11
CA PRO A 86 -21.56 4.96 -5.54
C PRO A 86 -20.60 5.37 -4.41
N VAL A 87 -19.29 5.23 -4.65
CA VAL A 87 -18.23 5.64 -3.71
C VAL A 87 -17.68 7.03 -4.01
N ALA A 88 -17.78 7.45 -5.27
CA ALA A 88 -17.40 8.78 -5.73
C ALA A 88 -18.24 9.22 -6.94
N VAL A 89 -18.33 10.53 -7.11
CA VAL A 89 -19.08 11.19 -8.16
C VAL A 89 -18.26 12.35 -8.70
N ILE A 90 -18.13 12.43 -10.02
CA ILE A 90 -17.52 13.57 -10.72
C ILE A 90 -18.60 14.32 -11.49
N GLU A 91 -18.73 15.62 -11.24
CA GLU A 91 -19.66 16.52 -11.92
C GLU A 91 -18.89 17.59 -12.69
N GLY A 92 -19.19 17.76 -13.98
CA GLY A 92 -18.55 18.76 -14.82
C GLY A 92 -18.70 18.47 -16.31
N ALA A 93 -18.08 19.29 -17.14
CA ALA A 93 -18.01 19.02 -18.58
C ALA A 93 -17.22 17.73 -18.83
N TYR A 94 -17.78 16.78 -19.60
CA TYR A 94 -17.12 15.49 -19.85
C TYR A 94 -15.70 15.65 -20.43
N GLY A 95 -15.51 16.65 -21.29
CA GLY A 95 -14.23 17.04 -21.88
C GLY A 95 -13.13 17.38 -20.88
N GLU A 96 -13.47 17.77 -19.66
CA GLU A 96 -12.52 18.18 -18.62
C GLU A 96 -11.87 16.98 -17.91
N PHE A 97 -12.50 15.79 -17.95
CA PHE A 97 -12.06 14.64 -17.15
C PHE A 97 -12.07 13.29 -17.86
N ALA A 98 -12.57 13.18 -19.09
CA ALA A 98 -12.67 11.89 -19.80
C ALA A 98 -11.33 11.13 -19.87
N GLU A 99 -10.22 11.80 -20.19
CA GLU A 99 -8.88 11.19 -20.27
C GLU A 99 -8.32 10.77 -18.90
N MET A 100 -8.95 11.18 -17.80
CA MET A 100 -8.51 10.82 -16.45
C MET A 100 -9.08 9.48 -15.99
N GLU A 101 -10.03 8.88 -16.72
CA GLU A 101 -10.74 7.69 -16.27
C GLU A 101 -9.81 6.49 -16.01
N THR A 102 -8.87 6.21 -16.93
CA THR A 102 -7.92 5.11 -16.75
C THR A 102 -7.05 5.32 -15.49
N ALA A 103 -6.59 6.55 -15.25
CA ALA A 103 -5.74 6.88 -14.10
C ALA A 103 -6.52 6.88 -12.78
N LEU A 104 -7.69 7.53 -12.73
CA LEU A 104 -8.50 7.61 -11.51
C LEU A 104 -8.98 6.22 -11.08
N LEU A 105 -9.38 5.36 -12.02
CA LEU A 105 -9.79 3.99 -11.70
C LEU A 105 -8.59 3.16 -11.25
N GLY A 106 -7.43 3.30 -11.88
CA GLY A 106 -6.20 2.63 -11.44
C GLY A 106 -5.85 2.93 -9.98
N ILE A 107 -5.90 4.21 -9.61
CA ILE A 107 -5.67 4.68 -8.24
C ILE A 107 -6.68 4.04 -7.28
N LEU A 108 -7.99 4.25 -7.52
CA LEU A 108 -9.04 3.80 -6.60
C LEU A 108 -9.07 2.27 -6.46
N CYS A 109 -8.93 1.54 -7.56
CA CYS A 109 -8.96 0.08 -7.57
C CYS A 109 -7.81 -0.50 -6.76
N GLN A 110 -6.56 -0.05 -6.99
CA GLN A 110 -5.41 -0.60 -6.31
C GLN A 110 -5.36 -0.18 -4.84
N ALA A 111 -5.63 1.10 -4.55
CA ALA A 111 -5.66 1.63 -3.19
C ALA A 111 -6.71 0.91 -2.34
N SER A 112 -7.96 0.85 -2.83
CA SER A 112 -9.06 0.19 -2.11
C SER A 112 -8.80 -1.30 -1.95
N GLY A 113 -8.25 -1.98 -2.95
CA GLY A 113 -7.90 -3.40 -2.85
C GLY A 113 -6.87 -3.69 -1.75
N ILE A 114 -5.83 -2.87 -1.63
CA ILE A 114 -4.80 -3.00 -0.60
C ILE A 114 -5.39 -2.71 0.78
N ALA A 115 -6.10 -1.58 0.94
CA ALA A 115 -6.73 -1.20 2.21
C ALA A 115 -7.74 -2.26 2.68
N THR A 116 -8.55 -2.79 1.77
CA THR A 116 -9.51 -3.87 2.04
C THR A 116 -8.83 -5.14 2.54
N LYS A 117 -7.70 -5.51 1.94
CA LYS A 117 -6.96 -6.70 2.34
C LYS A 117 -6.28 -6.50 3.70
N ALA A 118 -5.67 -5.33 3.92
CA ALA A 118 -5.07 -4.98 5.20
C ALA A 118 -6.11 -4.97 6.33
N ALA A 119 -7.31 -4.43 6.09
CA ALA A 119 -8.40 -4.40 7.08
C ALA A 119 -8.83 -5.80 7.52
N ARG A 120 -8.90 -6.76 6.59
CA ARG A 120 -9.19 -8.17 6.93
C ARG A 120 -8.07 -8.82 7.73
N VAL A 121 -6.82 -8.52 7.40
CA VAL A 121 -5.68 -9.03 8.17
C VAL A 121 -5.70 -8.43 9.57
N LYS A 122 -5.98 -7.13 9.71
CA LYS A 122 -6.08 -6.46 11.00
C LYS A 122 -7.24 -6.99 11.83
N GLU A 123 -8.41 -7.17 11.24
CA GLU A 123 -9.57 -7.80 11.88
C GLU A 123 -9.22 -9.20 12.41
N ALA A 124 -8.58 -10.04 11.59
CA ALA A 124 -8.14 -11.37 12.01
C ALA A 124 -7.05 -11.34 13.11
N ALA A 125 -6.22 -10.29 13.15
CA ALA A 125 -5.17 -10.11 14.14
C ALA A 125 -5.70 -9.59 15.49
N GLY A 126 -6.84 -8.90 15.50
CA GLY A 126 -7.40 -8.20 16.66
C GLY A 126 -6.47 -7.08 17.14
N ASP A 127 -6.21 -7.03 18.44
CA ASP A 127 -5.34 -6.02 19.06
C ASP A 127 -3.83 -6.23 18.79
N ARG A 128 -3.46 -7.27 18.01
CA ARG A 128 -2.06 -7.54 17.68
C ARG A 128 -1.53 -6.56 16.64
N ILE A 129 -0.22 -6.32 16.72
CA ILE A 129 0.52 -5.50 15.75
C ILE A 129 0.62 -6.25 14.42
N VAL A 130 0.29 -5.56 13.33
CA VAL A 130 0.40 -6.01 11.94
C VAL A 130 1.25 -5.01 11.17
N LEU A 131 2.29 -5.49 10.48
CA LEU A 131 3.22 -4.63 9.73
C LEU A 131 3.14 -4.89 8.22
N SER A 132 3.19 -3.85 7.40
CA SER A 132 3.26 -3.95 5.94
C SER A 132 4.70 -4.23 5.46
N PHE A 133 4.97 -5.49 5.10
CA PHE A 133 6.26 -5.97 4.53
C PHE A 133 6.13 -6.37 3.04
N GLY A 134 5.05 -5.96 2.38
CA GLY A 134 4.65 -6.42 1.04
C GLY A 134 5.35 -5.74 -0.13
N ALA A 135 5.91 -4.54 0.07
CA ALA A 135 6.41 -3.67 -1.02
C ALA A 135 7.37 -4.38 -2.00
N ARG A 136 8.22 -5.29 -1.49
CA ARG A 136 9.19 -6.05 -2.30
C ARG A 136 8.59 -7.02 -3.33
N ARG A 137 7.27 -7.25 -3.30
CA ARG A 137 6.54 -8.12 -4.26
C ARG A 137 5.90 -7.33 -5.40
N MET A 138 6.03 -6.00 -5.38
CA MET A 138 5.46 -5.10 -6.37
C MET A 138 6.54 -4.23 -6.98
N HIS A 139 6.19 -3.52 -8.06
CA HIS A 139 7.10 -2.57 -8.69
C HIS A 139 7.53 -1.50 -7.66
N PRO A 140 8.83 -1.17 -7.54
CA PRO A 140 9.34 -0.29 -6.46
C PRO A 140 8.72 1.11 -6.45
N ALA A 141 8.29 1.62 -7.60
CA ALA A 141 7.57 2.89 -7.72
C ALA A 141 6.27 2.95 -6.91
N LEU A 142 5.67 1.80 -6.62
CA LEU A 142 4.43 1.67 -5.86
C LEU A 142 4.67 1.36 -4.38
N SER A 143 5.92 1.28 -3.91
CA SER A 143 6.23 0.91 -2.53
C SER A 143 5.53 1.82 -1.51
N VAL A 144 5.66 3.14 -1.67
CA VAL A 144 4.98 4.15 -0.85
C VAL A 144 3.47 4.06 -0.97
N PHE A 145 2.96 3.91 -2.20
CA PHE A 145 1.54 3.78 -2.48
C PHE A 145 0.96 2.59 -1.70
N ILE A 146 1.60 1.43 -1.79
CA ILE A 146 1.15 0.20 -1.13
C ILE A 146 1.15 0.35 0.38
N ASP A 147 2.25 0.85 0.95
CA ASP A 147 2.38 0.97 2.40
C ASP A 147 1.41 2.00 2.99
N ARG A 148 1.14 3.10 2.28
CA ARG A 148 0.11 4.07 2.67
C ARG A 148 -1.26 3.40 2.81
N TYR A 149 -1.70 2.68 1.78
CA TYR A 149 -3.04 2.07 1.82
C TYR A 149 -3.11 0.83 2.72
N ALA A 150 -2.00 0.14 2.94
CA ALA A 150 -1.92 -0.89 3.98
C ALA A 150 -2.07 -0.28 5.38
N TYR A 151 -1.47 0.89 5.63
CA TYR A 151 -1.61 1.64 6.87
C TYR A 151 -3.05 2.14 7.10
N ILE A 152 -3.68 2.73 6.07
CA ILE A 152 -5.10 3.12 6.11
C ILE A 152 -6.01 1.92 6.39
N GLY A 153 -5.68 0.76 5.81
CA GLY A 153 -6.37 -0.50 6.09
C GLY A 153 -6.11 -1.07 7.48
N GLY A 154 -5.32 -0.42 8.34
CA GLY A 154 -5.15 -0.80 9.74
C GLY A 154 -3.86 -1.56 10.08
N CYS A 155 -2.90 -1.69 9.15
CA CYS A 155 -1.54 -2.07 9.55
C CYS A 155 -0.96 -1.01 10.49
N ASP A 156 -0.33 -1.43 11.59
CA ASP A 156 0.22 -0.56 12.63
C ASP A 156 1.57 0.07 12.24
N GLY A 157 2.23 -0.46 11.21
CA GLY A 157 3.51 0.07 10.74
C GLY A 157 3.92 -0.44 9.37
N VAL A 158 5.00 0.14 8.83
CA VAL A 158 5.50 -0.10 7.47
C VAL A 158 7.01 -0.33 7.48
N SER A 159 7.50 -1.12 6.51
CA SER A 159 8.93 -1.46 6.42
C SER A 159 9.77 -0.54 5.55
N VAL A 160 9.16 0.16 4.59
CA VAL A 160 9.91 1.00 3.65
C VAL A 160 10.16 2.37 4.29
N ILE A 161 11.43 2.80 4.29
CA ILE A 161 11.88 4.05 4.91
C ILE A 161 11.09 5.26 4.39
N LEU A 162 10.99 5.41 3.06
CA LEU A 162 10.28 6.53 2.44
C LEU A 162 8.76 6.50 2.75
N SER A 163 8.18 5.32 2.92
CA SER A 163 6.78 5.19 3.33
C SER A 163 6.59 5.71 4.75
N ALA A 164 7.47 5.31 5.68
CA ALA A 164 7.42 5.74 7.07
C ALA A 164 7.61 7.26 7.19
N GLU A 165 8.55 7.84 6.44
CA GLU A 165 8.77 9.29 6.36
C GLU A 165 7.51 10.03 5.89
N LYS A 166 6.92 9.59 4.77
CA LYS A 166 5.71 10.22 4.20
C LYS A 166 4.47 10.08 5.08
N LEU A 167 4.41 9.01 5.87
CA LEU A 167 3.34 8.78 6.85
C LEU A 167 3.61 9.49 8.20
N GLY A 168 4.81 10.02 8.42
CA GLY A 168 5.19 10.63 9.69
C GLY A 168 5.30 9.63 10.84
N ILE A 169 5.61 8.36 10.55
CA ILE A 169 5.76 7.27 11.54
C ILE A 169 7.18 6.72 11.58
N PRO A 170 7.63 6.12 12.69
CA PRO A 170 8.90 5.41 12.73
C PRO A 170 8.90 4.20 11.76
N PRO A 171 9.96 3.98 10.97
CA PRO A 171 10.08 2.76 10.17
C PRO A 171 10.28 1.54 11.08
N THR A 172 9.62 0.43 10.77
CA THR A 172 9.73 -0.81 11.56
C THR A 172 10.48 -1.88 10.78
N GLY A 173 11.46 -2.52 11.43
CA GLY A 173 12.24 -3.61 10.85
C GLY A 173 12.92 -4.47 11.92
N THR A 174 13.30 -5.68 11.52
CA THR A 174 14.10 -6.61 12.35
C THR A 174 15.40 -6.94 11.62
N ILE A 175 16.25 -7.77 12.23
CA ILE A 175 17.40 -8.34 11.51
C ILE A 175 16.95 -9.20 10.31
N PRO A 176 17.64 -9.14 9.16
CA PRO A 176 17.42 -10.07 8.04
C PRO A 176 18.30 -11.32 8.17
N HIS A 177 17.89 -12.43 7.51
CA HIS A 177 18.73 -13.63 7.39
C HIS A 177 20.14 -13.35 6.89
N ALA A 178 20.30 -12.37 5.99
CA ALA A 178 21.60 -12.01 5.41
C ALA A 178 22.64 -11.64 6.48
N LEU A 179 22.24 -10.95 7.56
CA LEU A 179 23.17 -10.60 8.63
C LEU A 179 23.66 -11.87 9.34
N ILE A 180 22.74 -12.76 9.72
CA ILE A 180 23.07 -14.03 10.40
C ILE A 180 23.95 -14.91 9.52
N LEU A 181 23.65 -14.99 8.21
CA LEU A 181 24.43 -15.76 7.25
C LEU A 181 25.87 -15.23 7.09
N VAL A 182 26.05 -13.91 7.00
CA VAL A 182 27.38 -13.30 6.86
C VAL A 182 28.19 -13.39 8.15
N MET A 183 27.55 -13.24 9.31
CA MET A 183 28.20 -13.38 10.61
C MET A 183 28.47 -14.85 10.99
N GLY A 184 27.78 -15.80 10.33
CA GLY A 184 27.93 -17.24 10.54
C GLY A 184 27.27 -17.78 11.81
N ASP A 185 26.65 -16.91 12.63
CA ASP A 185 25.99 -17.29 13.88
C ASP A 185 24.91 -16.28 14.29
N THR A 186 23.76 -16.79 14.77
CA THR A 186 22.61 -15.95 15.19
C THR A 186 22.92 -15.08 16.40
N VAL A 187 23.61 -15.63 17.42
CA VAL A 187 23.90 -14.91 18.66
C VAL A 187 24.95 -13.84 18.40
N GLU A 188 25.99 -14.14 17.63
CA GLU A 188 26.98 -13.14 17.20
C GLU A 188 26.34 -12.03 16.35
N ALA A 189 25.44 -12.37 15.44
CA ALA A 189 24.69 -11.38 14.65
C ALA A 189 23.82 -10.47 15.54
N MET A 190 23.14 -11.04 16.53
CA MET A 190 22.36 -10.26 17.49
C MET A 190 23.25 -9.38 18.39
N ARG A 191 24.46 -9.84 18.76
CA ARG A 191 25.42 -9.03 19.54
C ARG A 191 25.87 -7.82 18.72
N ALA A 192 26.26 -8.04 17.48
CA ALA A 192 26.60 -6.96 16.56
C ALA A 192 25.43 -5.99 16.34
N PHE A 193 24.19 -6.50 16.26
CA PHE A 193 23.00 -5.65 16.18
C PHE A 193 22.81 -4.80 17.46
N ASP A 194 22.98 -5.39 18.65
CA ASP A 194 22.84 -4.68 19.92
C ASP A 194 23.88 -3.57 20.11
N GLU A 195 25.10 -3.80 19.61
CA GLU A 195 26.22 -2.84 19.69
C GLU A 195 26.05 -1.64 18.75
N VAL A 196 25.49 -1.85 17.55
CA VAL A 196 25.45 -0.83 16.48
C VAL A 196 24.13 -0.09 16.42
N VAL A 197 23.00 -0.78 16.66
CA VAL A 197 21.67 -0.19 16.46
C VAL A 197 21.23 0.56 17.71
N PRO A 198 20.58 1.75 17.60
CA PRO A 198 20.15 2.52 18.76
C PRO A 198 19.27 1.74 19.74
N PRO A 199 19.39 1.96 21.07
CA PRO A 199 18.72 1.18 22.11
C PRO A 199 17.18 1.25 22.08
N GLU A 200 16.61 2.29 21.47
CA GLU A 200 15.16 2.45 21.28
C GLU A 200 14.55 1.45 20.29
N VAL A 201 15.38 0.79 19.47
CA VAL A 201 14.92 -0.23 18.53
C VAL A 201 14.80 -1.57 19.25
N ASN A 202 13.61 -2.18 19.23
CA ASN A 202 13.40 -3.48 19.84
C ASN A 202 14.31 -4.56 19.24
N ARG A 203 14.96 -5.35 20.11
CA ARG A 203 15.79 -6.49 19.71
C ARG A 203 14.90 -7.69 19.42
N ILE A 204 14.54 -7.83 18.14
CA ILE A 204 13.73 -8.95 17.64
C ILE A 204 14.63 -9.88 16.82
N CYS A 205 14.85 -11.10 17.33
CA CYS A 205 15.77 -12.05 16.70
C CYS A 205 15.05 -12.96 15.71
N LEU A 206 15.61 -13.12 14.51
CA LEU A 206 15.17 -14.09 13.50
C LEU A 206 15.84 -15.45 13.76
N ILE A 207 15.06 -16.50 14.07
CA ILE A 207 15.59 -17.74 14.67
C ILE A 207 15.60 -18.96 13.74
N ASP A 208 15.12 -18.82 12.51
CA ASP A 208 14.95 -19.90 11.54
C ASP A 208 16.07 -19.97 10.47
N THR A 209 17.23 -19.35 10.73
CA THR A 209 18.33 -19.29 9.72
C THR A 209 19.12 -20.60 9.59
N PHE A 210 19.60 -21.16 10.70
CA PHE A 210 20.45 -22.36 10.70
C PHE A 210 19.81 -23.53 11.45
N GLN A 211 19.44 -23.31 12.70
CA GLN A 211 18.94 -24.37 13.58
C GLN A 211 17.42 -24.57 13.45
N ASP A 212 16.91 -25.50 14.24
CA ASP A 212 15.48 -25.60 14.54
C ASP A 212 15.09 -24.47 15.50
N GLU A 213 13.95 -23.85 15.21
CA GLU A 213 13.43 -22.68 15.90
C GLU A 213 13.30 -22.91 17.41
N LYS A 214 13.00 -24.14 17.84
CA LYS A 214 12.91 -24.47 19.27
C LYS A 214 14.24 -24.28 19.98
N PHE A 215 15.32 -24.82 19.41
CA PHE A 215 16.64 -24.78 20.04
C PHE A 215 17.27 -23.39 19.90
N GLU A 216 17.06 -22.73 18.77
CA GLU A 216 17.59 -21.37 18.55
C GLU A 216 16.90 -20.34 19.45
N ALA A 217 15.58 -20.49 19.70
CA ALA A 217 14.86 -19.63 20.64
C ALA A 217 15.46 -19.69 22.06
N ILE A 218 15.78 -20.89 22.55
CA ILE A 218 16.41 -21.07 23.87
C ILE A 218 17.79 -20.41 23.88
N ARG A 219 18.61 -20.71 22.86
CA ARG A 219 19.98 -20.22 22.75
C ARG A 219 20.06 -18.69 22.73
N VAL A 220 19.17 -18.03 21.98
CA VAL A 220 19.13 -16.56 21.91
C VAL A 220 18.59 -15.98 23.23
N ALA A 221 17.57 -16.60 23.84
CA ALA A 221 17.04 -16.16 25.13
C ALA A 221 18.08 -16.24 26.25
N GLU A 222 18.88 -17.30 26.30
CA GLU A 222 19.99 -17.45 27.26
C GLU A 222 21.08 -16.39 27.04
N ALA A 223 21.37 -16.03 25.78
CA ALA A 223 22.41 -15.07 25.46
C ALA A 223 22.00 -13.60 25.70
N PHE A 224 20.71 -13.26 25.50
CA PHE A 224 20.22 -11.87 25.55
C PHE A 224 19.37 -11.54 26.78
N GLY A 225 18.80 -12.54 27.46
CA GLY A 225 17.97 -12.35 28.64
C GLY A 225 16.88 -11.29 28.41
N GLU A 226 16.76 -10.35 29.33
CA GLU A 226 15.76 -9.26 29.29
C GLU A 226 15.94 -8.28 28.13
N LYS A 227 17.11 -8.25 27.47
CA LYS A 227 17.30 -7.41 26.28
C LYS A 227 16.55 -7.95 25.06
N LEU A 228 16.20 -9.24 25.04
CA LEU A 228 15.48 -9.84 23.92
C LEU A 228 14.00 -9.45 24.01
N PHE A 229 13.56 -8.57 23.10
CA PHE A 229 12.17 -8.12 23.06
C PHE A 229 11.23 -9.22 22.53
N ALA A 230 11.61 -9.88 21.43
CA ALA A 230 10.84 -10.97 20.85
C ALA A 230 11.71 -11.87 19.95
N VAL A 231 11.15 -13.02 19.57
CA VAL A 231 11.67 -13.86 18.49
C VAL A 231 10.73 -13.77 17.27
N ARG A 232 11.30 -13.84 16.07
CA ARG A 232 10.60 -13.86 14.79
C ARG A 232 10.87 -15.19 14.10
N LEU A 233 9.79 -15.82 13.64
CA LEU A 233 9.83 -17.02 12.82
C LEU A 233 9.42 -16.62 11.39
N ASP A 234 10.28 -16.89 10.41
CA ASP A 234 10.01 -16.78 8.97
C ASP A 234 10.23 -18.14 8.27
N THR A 235 9.85 -19.20 8.99
CA THR A 235 10.12 -20.60 8.66
C THR A 235 9.84 -20.93 7.18
N PRO A 236 10.82 -21.48 6.45
CA PRO A 236 10.62 -21.89 5.06
C PRO A 236 9.47 -22.88 4.89
N SER A 237 8.71 -22.77 3.80
CA SER A 237 7.53 -23.61 3.54
C SER A 237 7.82 -25.12 3.41
N SER A 238 9.09 -25.52 3.33
CA SER A 238 9.52 -26.91 3.22
C SER A 238 9.74 -27.60 4.57
N ARG A 239 9.63 -26.88 5.69
CA ARG A 239 9.73 -27.41 7.05
C ARG A 239 8.34 -27.68 7.63
#